data_AF-A0A2J4PWZ0-F1
#
_entry.id   AF-A0A2J4PWZ0-F1
#
_cell.length_a   1.000
_cell.length_b   1.000
_cell.length_c   1.000
_cell.angle_alpha   90.00
_cell.angle_beta   90.00
_cell.angle_gamma   90.00
#
_symmetry.space_group_name_H-M   'P 1'
#
loop_
_entity.id
_entity.type
_entity.pdbx_description
1 polymer ?
#
loop_
_entity_poly.entity_id
_entity_poly.type
_entity_poly.pdbx_seq_one_letter_code
_entity_poly.pdbx_strand_id
1 'polypeptide(L)'
;MFKNAFANLQKVGKSLMLPVSVLPIAGILLGVGSANFSWLPAVVSHVMAEAGGSVFANMPLIFAIGVALGFTNNDGVSALASVVAYGIMVKTMAVVAPLVLHLPAEEIAAKHLADTGVLGGIISGAIAAYMFNRFYRIKLPEYLGFFAGKRFVPIISGLAAIFTGVILSFIWPPIGSAIQTFSQWAAYQNPVVAFGIYGFIERCLVPFGLH
;
A
#
# COMPACT_ATOMS: atom_id res chain seq x y z
N MET A 1 -25.78 -7.30 -12.01
CA MET A 1 -24.33 -6.96 -12.03
C MET A 1 -23.97 -5.80 -11.10
N PHE A 2 -24.69 -4.66 -11.10
CA PHE A 2 -24.37 -3.49 -10.26
C PHE A 2 -24.37 -3.71 -8.74
N LYS A 3 -25.27 -4.55 -8.19
CA LYS A 3 -25.31 -4.85 -6.73
C LYS A 3 -24.01 -5.46 -6.19
N ASN A 4 -23.34 -6.29 -6.99
CA ASN A 4 -22.09 -6.94 -6.59
C ASN A 4 -20.89 -5.98 -6.66
N ALA A 5 -20.90 -5.04 -7.61
CA ALA A 5 -19.86 -4.03 -7.75
C ALA A 5 -19.87 -3.04 -6.56
N PHE A 6 -21.06 -2.55 -6.19
CA PHE A 6 -21.20 -1.63 -5.05
C PHE A 6 -20.79 -2.28 -3.72
N ALA A 7 -21.23 -3.51 -3.47
CA ALA A 7 -20.83 -4.25 -2.26
C ALA A 7 -19.32 -4.51 -2.19
N ASN A 8 -18.67 -4.76 -3.34
CA ASN A 8 -17.22 -4.92 -3.40
C ASN A 8 -16.48 -3.59 -3.16
N LEU A 9 -16.95 -2.47 -3.73
CA LEU A 9 -16.39 -1.15 -3.44
C LEU A 9 -16.52 -0.78 -1.96
N GLN A 10 -17.67 -1.08 -1.35
CA GLN A 10 -17.87 -0.85 0.08
C GLN A 10 -16.93 -1.71 0.95
N LYS A 11 -16.65 -2.95 0.53
CA LYS A 11 -15.63 -3.80 1.18
C LYS A 11 -14.22 -3.24 1.02
N VAL A 12 -13.88 -2.68 -0.15
CA VAL A 12 -12.61 -1.94 -0.33
C VAL A 12 -12.52 -0.82 0.69
N GLY A 13 -13.51 0.08 0.75
CA GLY A 13 -13.53 1.19 1.72
C GLY A 13 -13.39 0.72 3.17
N LYS A 14 -14.14 -0.31 3.57
CA LYS A 14 -14.05 -0.89 4.92
C LYS A 14 -12.68 -1.53 5.21
N SER A 15 -12.06 -2.17 4.23
CA SER A 15 -10.72 -2.79 4.39
C SER A 15 -9.62 -1.75 4.60
N LEU A 16 -9.80 -0.55 4.05
CA LEU A 16 -8.86 0.57 4.19
C LEU A 16 -9.02 1.33 5.53
N MET A 17 -10.15 1.15 6.23
CA MET A 17 -10.38 1.81 7.52
C MET A 17 -9.39 1.37 8.62
N LEU A 18 -8.99 0.09 8.62
CA LEU A 18 -8.09 -0.43 9.65
C LEU A 18 -6.70 0.24 9.58
N PRO A 19 -6.04 0.33 8.42
CA PRO A 19 -4.83 1.14 8.23
C PRO A 19 -5.04 2.64 8.52
N VAL A 20 -6.16 3.21 8.07
CA VAL A 20 -6.42 4.64 8.26
C VAL A 20 -6.55 5.00 9.75
N SER A 21 -7.03 4.07 10.58
CA SER A 21 -7.20 4.30 12.02
C SER A 21 -5.90 4.59 12.79
N VAL A 22 -4.73 4.20 12.26
CA VAL A 22 -3.42 4.48 12.90
C VAL A 22 -2.82 5.82 12.49
N LEU A 23 -3.34 6.47 11.43
CA LEU A 23 -2.83 7.74 10.93
C LEU A 23 -3.00 8.92 11.89
N PRO A 24 -4.10 9.07 12.66
CA PRO A 24 -4.26 10.19 13.58
C PRO A 24 -3.17 10.26 14.65
N ILE A 25 -2.85 9.13 15.29
CA ILE A 25 -1.80 9.11 16.31
C ILE A 25 -0.41 9.34 15.69
N ALA A 26 -0.14 8.75 14.51
CA ALA A 26 1.10 8.99 13.78
C ALA A 26 1.28 10.47 13.41
N GLY A 27 0.20 11.11 12.92
CA GLY A 27 0.19 12.52 12.56
C GLY A 27 0.39 13.44 13.77
N ILE A 28 -0.25 13.14 14.91
CA ILE A 28 -0.05 13.90 16.15
C ILE A 28 1.40 13.78 16.62
N LEU A 29 1.95 12.57 16.67
CA LEU A 29 3.33 12.34 17.11
C LEU A 29 4.33 13.06 16.20
N LEU A 30 4.18 12.91 14.88
CA LEU A 30 5.04 13.58 13.90
C LEU A 30 4.91 15.10 13.97
N GLY A 31 3.69 15.61 14.04
CA GLY A 31 3.40 17.05 14.10
C GLY A 31 3.94 17.70 15.36
N VAL A 32 3.66 17.14 16.54
CA VAL A 32 4.15 17.66 17.82
C VAL A 32 5.68 17.52 17.92
N GLY A 33 6.23 16.38 17.47
CA GLY A 33 7.67 16.16 17.45
C GLY A 33 8.42 17.16 16.57
N SER A 34 7.85 17.49 15.40
CA SER A 34 8.46 18.41 14.42
C SER A 34 8.21 19.89 14.73
N ALA A 35 7.27 20.21 15.63
CA ALA A 35 6.92 21.58 15.96
C ALA A 35 7.97 22.31 16.82
N ASN A 36 8.97 21.61 17.36
CA ASN A 36 10.07 22.17 18.16
C ASN A 36 9.59 23.10 19.30
N PHE A 37 8.61 22.64 20.09
CA PHE A 37 8.09 23.41 21.21
C PHE A 37 9.16 23.70 22.27
N SER A 38 9.28 24.96 22.69
CA SER A 38 10.28 25.41 23.68
C SER A 38 10.16 24.75 25.06
N TRP A 39 8.96 24.28 25.40
CA TRP A 39 8.68 23.59 26.68
C TRP A 39 8.94 22.08 26.62
N LEU A 40 9.15 21.51 25.43
CA LEU A 40 9.36 20.08 25.23
C LEU A 40 10.86 19.81 25.03
N PRO A 41 11.48 18.87 25.78
CA PRO A 41 12.89 18.55 25.58
C PRO A 41 13.16 18.05 24.15
N ALA A 42 14.26 18.50 23.54
CA ALA A 42 14.62 18.16 22.15
C ALA A 42 14.65 16.64 21.87
N VAL A 43 15.12 15.85 22.84
CA VAL A 43 15.14 14.38 22.73
C VAL A 43 13.72 13.82 22.64
N VAL A 44 12.76 14.35 23.41
CA VAL A 44 11.36 13.93 23.36
C VAL A 44 10.73 14.32 22.02
N SER A 45 11.00 15.54 21.53
CA SER A 45 10.55 16.00 20.20
C SER A 45 11.02 15.04 19.11
N HIS A 46 12.30 14.69 19.12
CA HIS A 46 12.89 13.77 18.15
C HIS A 46 12.28 12.36 18.24
N VAL A 47 12.11 11.82 19.45
CA VAL A 47 11.46 10.51 19.64
C VAL A 47 10.04 10.52 19.09
N MET A 48 9.26 11.58 19.34
CA MET A 48 7.89 11.70 18.81
C MET A 48 7.88 11.80 17.28
N ALA A 49 8.78 12.60 16.70
CA ALA A 49 8.90 12.76 15.25
C ALA A 49 9.21 11.42 14.57
N GLU A 50 10.22 10.69 15.05
CA GLU A 50 10.61 9.39 14.51
C GLU A 50 9.55 8.31 14.72
N ALA A 51 8.90 8.29 15.89
CA ALA A 51 7.82 7.35 16.17
C ALA A 51 6.62 7.54 15.22
N GLY A 52 6.20 8.79 15.00
CA GLY A 52 5.16 9.12 14.03
C GLY A 52 5.59 8.80 12.60
N GLY A 53 6.81 9.22 12.23
CA GLY A 53 7.41 8.99 10.91
C GLY A 53 7.50 7.51 10.54
N SER A 54 7.80 6.64 11.51
CA SER A 54 7.87 5.18 11.30
C SER A 54 6.55 4.60 10.77
N VAL A 55 5.40 5.09 11.25
CA VAL A 55 4.09 4.64 10.75
C VAL A 55 3.88 5.05 9.29
N PHE A 56 4.25 6.28 8.94
CA PHE A 56 4.16 6.77 7.55
C PHE A 56 5.12 6.01 6.63
N ALA A 57 6.35 5.74 7.07
CA ALA A 57 7.35 4.99 6.33
C ALA A 57 6.90 3.55 6.03
N ASN A 58 6.13 2.94 6.93
CA ASN A 58 5.60 1.59 6.78
C ASN A 58 4.16 1.55 6.26
N MET A 59 3.59 2.69 5.86
CA MET A 59 2.19 2.78 5.42
C MET A 59 1.83 1.80 4.29
N PRO A 60 2.66 1.58 3.25
CA PRO A 60 2.37 0.57 2.24
C PRO A 60 2.12 -0.83 2.82
N LEU A 61 2.95 -1.23 3.80
CA LEU A 61 2.84 -2.53 4.43
C LEU A 61 1.59 -2.64 5.31
N ILE A 62 1.29 -1.58 6.08
CA ILE A 62 0.08 -1.51 6.90
C ILE A 62 -1.16 -1.64 6.02
N PHE A 63 -1.19 -0.95 4.87
CA PHE A 63 -2.27 -1.06 3.89
C PHE A 63 -2.36 -2.44 3.24
N ALA A 64 -1.23 -3.09 2.92
CA ALA A 64 -1.23 -4.46 2.42
C ALA A 64 -1.93 -5.42 3.39
N ILE A 65 -1.59 -5.32 4.69
CA ILE A 65 -2.19 -6.11 5.75
C ILE A 65 -3.69 -5.81 5.89
N GLY A 66 -4.06 -4.53 5.95
CA GLY A 66 -5.45 -4.10 6.11
C GLY A 66 -6.36 -4.58 4.98
N VAL A 67 -5.89 -4.46 3.73
CA VAL A 67 -6.61 -4.97 2.56
C VAL A 67 -6.75 -6.49 2.65
N ALA A 68 -5.65 -7.22 2.92
CA ALA A 68 -5.70 -8.67 3.01
C ALA A 68 -6.71 -9.16 4.06
N LEU A 69 -6.68 -8.58 5.27
CA LEU A 69 -7.60 -8.92 6.36
C LEU A 69 -9.06 -8.58 6.01
N GLY A 70 -9.29 -7.39 5.46
CA GLY A 70 -10.64 -6.92 5.11
C GLY A 70 -11.34 -7.80 4.06
N PHE A 71 -10.59 -8.45 3.18
CA PHE A 71 -11.12 -9.35 2.14
C PHE A 71 -11.12 -10.84 2.52
N THR A 72 -10.62 -11.21 3.69
CA THR A 72 -10.45 -12.61 4.11
C THR A 72 -11.08 -12.94 5.47
N ASN A 73 -12.03 -12.10 5.92
CA ASN A 73 -12.67 -12.23 7.23
C ASN A 73 -11.65 -12.23 8.39
N ASN A 74 -10.64 -11.35 8.31
CA ASN A 74 -9.60 -11.19 9.32
C ASN A 74 -8.75 -12.44 9.59
N ASP A 75 -8.49 -13.26 8.58
CA ASP A 75 -7.60 -14.41 8.75
C ASP A 75 -6.13 -13.98 8.82
N GLY A 76 -5.44 -14.30 9.92
CA GLY A 76 -4.04 -13.89 10.12
C GLY A 76 -3.06 -14.42 9.06
N VAL A 77 -3.38 -15.53 8.38
CA VAL A 77 -2.51 -16.07 7.33
C VAL A 77 -2.52 -15.21 6.07
N SER A 78 -3.64 -14.53 5.77
CA SER A 78 -3.69 -13.60 4.64
C SER A 78 -2.84 -12.35 4.89
N ALA A 79 -2.79 -11.86 6.13
CA ALA A 79 -1.90 -10.78 6.53
C ALA A 79 -0.43 -11.17 6.32
N LEU A 80 -0.01 -12.34 6.80
CA LEU A 80 1.34 -12.85 6.56
C LEU A 80 1.64 -12.97 5.06
N ALA A 81 0.70 -13.49 4.28
CA ALA A 81 0.84 -13.62 2.84
C ALA A 81 0.99 -12.25 2.13
N SER A 82 0.31 -11.21 2.62
CA SER A 82 0.42 -9.85 2.07
C SER A 82 1.79 -9.22 2.31
N VAL A 83 2.38 -9.46 3.48
CA VAL A 83 3.75 -9.00 3.80
C VAL A 83 4.75 -9.66 2.87
N VAL A 84 4.63 -10.98 2.68
CA VAL A 84 5.48 -11.74 1.76
C VAL A 84 5.31 -11.25 0.32
N ALA A 85 4.07 -11.08 -0.14
CA ALA A 85 3.77 -10.58 -1.48
C ALA A 85 4.33 -9.17 -1.69
N TYR A 86 4.14 -8.25 -0.74
CA TYR A 86 4.65 -6.88 -0.82
C TYR A 86 6.18 -6.86 -0.92
N GLY A 87 6.87 -7.57 -0.02
CA GLY A 87 8.33 -7.62 -0.01
C GLY A 87 8.90 -8.19 -1.32
N ILE A 88 8.34 -9.29 -1.81
CA ILE A 88 8.77 -9.91 -3.08
C ILE A 88 8.48 -8.97 -4.26
N MET A 89 7.31 -8.34 -4.30
CA MET A 89 6.94 -7.40 -5.37
C MET A 89 7.92 -6.22 -5.44
N VAL A 90 8.19 -5.56 -4.31
CA VAL A 90 9.10 -4.41 -4.25
C VAL A 90 10.52 -4.82 -4.66
N LYS A 91 11.02 -5.98 -4.18
CA LYS A 91 12.35 -6.46 -4.57
C LYS A 91 12.43 -6.86 -6.03
N THR A 92 11.36 -7.42 -6.59
CA THR A 92 11.28 -7.70 -8.03
C THR A 92 11.34 -6.41 -8.83
N MET A 93 10.58 -5.39 -8.44
CA MET A 93 10.61 -4.09 -9.10
C MET A 93 11.99 -3.43 -9.01
N ALA A 94 12.67 -3.53 -7.87
CA ALA A 94 14.02 -2.98 -7.71
C ALA A 94 15.05 -3.61 -8.66
N VAL A 95 14.85 -4.86 -9.08
CA VAL A 95 15.73 -5.54 -10.03
C VAL A 95 15.33 -5.25 -11.48
N VAL A 96 14.02 -5.22 -11.76
CA VAL A 96 13.51 -5.13 -13.15
C VAL A 96 13.40 -3.68 -13.63
N ALA A 97 13.01 -2.72 -12.79
CA ALA A 97 12.86 -1.32 -13.20
C ALA A 97 14.14 -0.70 -13.79
N PRO A 98 15.36 -0.95 -13.27
CA PRO A 98 16.61 -0.49 -13.91
C PRO A 98 16.78 -1.00 -15.36
N LEU A 99 16.39 -2.25 -15.60
CA LEU A 99 16.46 -2.86 -16.93
C LEU A 99 15.45 -2.22 -17.90
N VAL A 100 14.25 -1.89 -17.39
CA VAL A 100 13.20 -1.28 -18.20
C VAL A 100 13.51 0.18 -18.53
N LEU A 101 13.94 0.94 -17.53
CA LEU A 101 14.18 2.38 -17.67
C LEU A 101 15.57 2.70 -18.25
N HIS A 102 16.46 1.71 -18.34
CA HIS A 102 17.85 1.89 -18.77
C HIS A 102 18.59 2.93 -17.90
N LEU A 103 18.26 2.96 -16.61
CA LEU A 103 18.84 3.85 -15.61
C LEU A 103 19.54 3.03 -14.51
N PRO A 104 20.60 3.57 -13.88
CA PRO A 104 21.22 2.93 -12.75
C PRO A 104 20.23 2.83 -11.57
N ALA A 105 20.32 1.73 -10.81
CA ALA A 105 19.42 1.47 -9.69
C ALA A 105 19.44 2.57 -8.62
N GLU A 106 20.60 3.21 -8.41
CA GLU A 106 20.78 4.32 -7.48
C GLU A 106 19.94 5.54 -7.89
N GLU A 107 19.88 5.86 -9.18
CA GLU A 107 19.09 6.97 -9.68
C GLU A 107 17.59 6.70 -9.56
N ILE A 108 17.15 5.47 -9.81
CA ILE A 108 15.76 5.05 -9.63
C ILE A 108 15.34 5.15 -8.16
N ALA A 109 16.21 4.73 -7.25
CA ALA A 109 15.97 4.84 -5.81
C ALA A 109 15.91 6.31 -5.37
N ALA A 110 16.89 7.13 -5.78
CA ALA A 110 16.96 8.53 -5.40
C ALA A 110 15.77 9.36 -5.93
N LYS A 111 15.26 9.02 -7.12
CA LYS A 111 14.10 9.69 -7.73
C LYS A 111 12.77 9.02 -7.39
N HIS A 112 12.75 7.97 -6.57
CA HIS A 112 11.56 7.20 -6.23
C HIS A 112 10.75 6.71 -7.46
N LEU A 113 11.41 6.45 -8.60
CA LEU A 113 10.75 6.15 -9.88
C LEU A 113 10.01 4.81 -9.90
N ALA A 114 10.41 3.88 -9.02
CA ALA A 114 9.78 2.58 -8.85
C ALA A 114 9.02 2.46 -7.52
N ASP A 115 8.88 3.55 -6.76
CA ASP A 115 8.19 3.53 -5.47
C ASP A 115 6.68 3.54 -5.69
N THR A 116 6.05 2.41 -5.36
CA THR A 116 4.60 2.24 -5.49
C THR A 116 3.79 2.81 -4.33
N GLY A 117 4.46 3.19 -3.23
CA GLY A 117 3.81 3.70 -2.03
C GLY A 117 2.62 2.85 -1.57
N VAL A 118 1.58 3.51 -1.07
CA VAL A 118 0.36 2.87 -0.54
C VAL A 118 -0.33 2.00 -1.59
N LEU A 119 -0.30 2.38 -2.86
CA LEU A 119 -0.95 1.65 -3.94
C LEU A 119 -0.31 0.27 -4.16
N GLY A 120 1.02 0.16 -4.08
CA GLY A 120 1.68 -1.14 -4.09
C GLY A 120 1.29 -2.01 -2.88
N GLY A 121 1.14 -1.38 -1.72
CA GLY A 121 0.56 -2.02 -0.54
C GLY A 121 -0.81 -2.65 -0.84
N ILE A 122 -1.75 -1.84 -1.34
CA ILE A 122 -3.10 -2.28 -1.70
C ILE A 122 -3.08 -3.41 -2.72
N ILE A 123 -2.25 -3.33 -3.76
CA ILE A 123 -2.10 -4.37 -4.79
C ILE A 123 -1.64 -5.69 -4.15
N SER A 124 -0.58 -5.65 -3.34
CA SER A 124 -0.06 -6.85 -2.67
C SER A 124 -1.05 -7.47 -1.68
N GLY A 125 -1.81 -6.64 -0.94
CA GLY A 125 -2.90 -7.08 -0.08
C GLY A 125 -4.04 -7.73 -0.87
N ALA A 126 -4.39 -7.18 -2.03
CA ALA A 126 -5.41 -7.74 -2.92
C ALA A 126 -4.97 -9.10 -3.51
N ILE A 127 -3.69 -9.24 -3.89
CA ILE A 127 -3.11 -10.52 -4.32
C ILE A 127 -3.24 -11.56 -3.21
N ALA A 128 -2.77 -11.23 -2.00
CA ALA A 128 -2.84 -12.13 -0.86
C ALA A 128 -4.27 -12.54 -0.52
N ALA A 129 -5.22 -11.58 -0.54
CA ALA A 129 -6.63 -11.87 -0.31
C ALA A 129 -7.22 -12.80 -1.38
N TYR A 130 -6.92 -12.55 -2.65
CA TYR A 130 -7.38 -13.38 -3.75
C TYR A 130 -6.84 -14.81 -3.64
N MET A 131 -5.53 -14.94 -3.40
CA MET A 131 -4.86 -16.23 -3.24
C MET A 131 -5.36 -16.98 -2.01
N PHE A 132 -5.62 -16.28 -0.91
CA PHE A 132 -6.22 -16.87 0.28
C PHE A 132 -7.60 -17.45 -0.05
N ASN A 133 -8.51 -16.63 -0.58
CA ASN A 133 -9.88 -17.06 -0.88
C ASN A 133 -9.95 -18.22 -1.88
N ARG A 134 -8.95 -18.33 -2.77
CA ARG A 134 -8.85 -19.42 -3.74
C ARG A 134 -8.21 -20.70 -3.18
N PHE A 135 -7.14 -20.59 -2.39
CA PHE A 135 -6.27 -21.72 -2.08
C PHE A 135 -6.18 -22.11 -0.59
N TYR A 136 -6.86 -21.41 0.32
CA TYR A 136 -6.78 -21.71 1.76
C TYR A 136 -7.22 -23.13 2.17
N ARG A 137 -7.93 -23.86 1.29
CA ARG A 137 -8.34 -25.27 1.48
C ARG A 137 -7.72 -26.24 0.46
N ILE A 138 -6.61 -25.84 -0.19
CA ILE A 138 -5.94 -26.69 -1.17
C ILE A 138 -5.46 -27.99 -0.53
N LYS A 139 -5.65 -29.11 -1.24
CA LYS A 139 -5.09 -30.41 -0.88
C LYS A 139 -3.91 -30.69 -1.80
N LEU A 140 -2.77 -31.04 -1.23
CA LEU A 140 -1.56 -31.39 -1.96
C LEU A 140 -1.24 -32.88 -1.74
N PRO A 141 -0.46 -33.51 -2.63
CA PRO A 141 0.04 -34.87 -2.44
C PRO A 141 0.78 -35.04 -1.10
N GLU A 142 0.86 -36.27 -0.57
CA GLU A 142 1.41 -36.54 0.77
C GLU A 142 2.81 -35.95 0.99
N TYR A 143 3.69 -36.01 -0.01
CA TYR A 143 5.04 -35.46 0.07
C TYR A 143 5.10 -33.92 0.16
N LEU A 144 4.02 -33.21 -0.22
CA LEU A 144 3.86 -31.76 -0.04
C LEU A 144 2.82 -31.41 1.03
N GLY A 145 2.36 -32.39 1.81
CA GLY A 145 1.28 -32.20 2.79
C GLY A 145 1.55 -31.11 3.81
N PHE A 146 2.83 -30.84 4.13
CA PHE A 146 3.22 -29.74 5.02
C PHE A 146 2.73 -28.37 4.57
N PHE A 147 2.70 -28.14 3.25
CA PHE A 147 2.30 -26.86 2.65
C PHE A 147 0.79 -26.78 2.35
N ALA A 148 0.01 -27.83 2.61
CA ALA A 148 -1.41 -27.85 2.28
C ALA A 148 -2.23 -26.81 3.09
N GLY A 149 -3.42 -26.49 2.58
CA GLY A 149 -4.33 -25.53 3.21
C GLY A 149 -3.76 -24.10 3.27
N LYS A 150 -3.95 -23.42 4.41
CA LYS A 150 -3.58 -22.01 4.58
C LYS A 150 -2.08 -21.74 4.41
N ARG A 151 -1.22 -22.71 4.71
CA ARG A 151 0.25 -22.58 4.59
C ARG A 151 0.72 -22.40 3.15
N PHE A 152 -0.09 -22.81 2.18
CA PHE A 152 0.18 -22.61 0.76
C PHE A 152 0.04 -21.14 0.35
N VAL A 153 -0.80 -20.38 1.07
CA VAL A 153 -1.22 -19.03 0.65
C VAL A 153 -0.05 -18.06 0.56
N PRO A 154 0.88 -17.96 1.54
CA PRO A 154 2.06 -17.10 1.40
C PRO A 154 2.96 -17.48 0.20
N ILE A 155 3.07 -18.78 -0.10
CA ILE A 155 3.94 -19.28 -1.18
C ILE A 155 3.37 -18.82 -2.54
N ILE A 156 2.10 -19.11 -2.79
CA ILE A 156 1.48 -18.75 -4.07
C ILE A 156 1.32 -17.24 -4.23
N SER A 157 1.09 -16.50 -3.13
CA SER A 157 1.04 -15.04 -3.14
C SER A 157 2.40 -14.43 -3.49
N GLY A 158 3.49 -15.00 -2.95
CA GLY A 158 4.84 -14.61 -3.30
C GLY A 158 5.16 -14.85 -4.78
N LEU A 159 4.81 -16.02 -5.31
CA LEU A 159 5.00 -16.32 -6.74
C LEU A 159 4.20 -15.36 -7.65
N ALA A 160 2.93 -15.09 -7.28
CA ALA A 160 2.10 -14.12 -8.00
C ALA A 160 2.69 -12.72 -7.93
N ALA A 161 3.26 -12.32 -6.79
CA ALA A 161 3.89 -11.03 -6.59
C ALA A 161 5.15 -10.83 -7.45
N ILE A 162 5.90 -11.89 -7.77
CA ILE A 162 7.01 -11.79 -8.76
C ILE A 162 6.43 -11.36 -10.11
N PHE A 163 5.42 -12.09 -10.60
CA PHE A 163 4.80 -11.78 -11.88
C PHE A 163 4.21 -10.37 -11.91
N THR A 164 3.50 -9.96 -10.85
CA THR A 164 2.98 -8.60 -10.73
C THR A 164 4.09 -7.56 -10.65
N GLY A 165 5.18 -7.82 -9.93
CA GLY A 165 6.32 -6.90 -9.82
C GLY A 165 7.00 -6.67 -11.17
N VAL A 166 7.17 -7.72 -11.98
CA VAL A 166 7.66 -7.59 -13.37
C VAL A 166 6.74 -6.68 -14.17
N ILE A 167 5.43 -6.95 -14.16
CA ILE A 167 4.43 -6.14 -14.89
C ILE A 167 4.45 -4.67 -14.45
N LEU A 168 4.45 -4.43 -13.12
CA LEU A 168 4.49 -3.08 -12.56
C LEU A 168 5.79 -2.35 -12.88
N SER A 169 6.90 -3.04 -13.12
CA SER A 169 8.14 -2.38 -13.53
C SER A 169 8.03 -1.68 -14.89
N PHE A 170 7.12 -2.12 -15.76
CA PHE A 170 6.82 -1.46 -17.03
C PHE A 170 5.72 -0.41 -16.90
N ILE A 171 4.67 -0.70 -16.12
CA ILE A 171 3.47 0.12 -16.05
C ILE A 171 3.59 1.25 -15.01
N TRP A 172 4.30 1.02 -13.91
CA TRP A 172 4.36 1.97 -12.80
C TRP A 172 5.12 3.25 -13.12
N PRO A 173 6.31 3.24 -13.77
CA PRO A 173 7.06 4.47 -14.02
C PRO A 173 6.27 5.60 -14.72
N PRO A 174 5.51 5.35 -15.81
CA PRO A 174 4.71 6.41 -16.42
C PRO A 174 3.58 6.90 -15.50
N ILE A 175 2.97 6.01 -14.71
CA ILE A 175 1.95 6.38 -13.72
C ILE A 175 2.56 7.25 -12.62
N GLY A 176 3.72 6.84 -12.08
CA GLY A 176 4.44 7.59 -11.05
C GLY A 176 4.85 8.98 -11.53
N SER A 177 5.36 9.09 -12.76
CA SER A 177 5.69 10.38 -13.37
C SER A 177 4.46 11.29 -13.55
N ALA A 178 3.31 10.72 -13.96
CA ALA A 178 2.06 11.46 -14.07
C ALA A 178 1.58 11.96 -12.69
N ILE A 179 1.63 11.11 -11.65
CA ILE A 179 1.31 11.48 -10.27
C ILE A 179 2.23 12.59 -9.78
N GLN A 180 3.54 12.48 -10.02
CA GLN A 180 4.52 13.48 -9.63
C GLN A 180 4.25 14.83 -10.31
N THR A 181 3.97 14.82 -11.62
CA THR A 181 3.65 16.02 -12.39
C THR A 181 2.38 16.69 -11.86
N PHE A 182 1.33 15.90 -11.62
CA PHE A 182 0.09 16.40 -11.03
C PHE A 182 0.29 16.97 -9.62
N SER A 183 1.10 16.30 -8.80
CA SER A 183 1.44 16.74 -7.44
C SER A 183 2.17 18.10 -7.46
N GLN A 184 3.15 18.26 -8.35
CA GLN A 184 3.89 19.51 -8.52
C GLN A 184 2.98 20.66 -9.02
N TRP A 185 2.09 20.37 -9.98
CA TRP A 185 1.09 21.33 -10.46
C TRP A 185 0.17 21.79 -9.32
N ALA A 186 -0.36 20.84 -8.54
CA ALA A 186 -1.26 21.12 -7.44
C ALA A 186 -0.59 21.91 -6.31
N ALA A 187 0.68 21.59 -5.99
CA ALA A 187 1.39 22.20 -4.88
C ALA A 187 1.91 23.61 -5.19
N TYR A 188 2.38 23.86 -6.42
CA TYR A 188 3.14 25.08 -6.74
C TYR A 188 2.51 25.98 -7.80
N GLN A 189 1.72 25.42 -8.73
CA GLN A 189 1.20 26.22 -9.85
C GLN A 189 -0.19 26.77 -9.56
N ASN A 190 -1.11 25.94 -9.05
CA ASN A 190 -2.47 26.42 -8.77
C ASN A 190 -3.12 25.74 -7.55
N PRO A 191 -2.65 26.06 -6.32
CA PRO A 191 -3.15 25.42 -5.09
C PRO A 191 -4.64 25.65 -4.85
N VAL A 192 -5.17 26.82 -5.21
CA VAL A 192 -6.58 27.18 -5.00
C VAL A 192 -7.50 26.33 -5.88
N VAL A 193 -7.15 26.17 -7.16
CA VAL A 193 -7.93 25.32 -8.08
C VAL A 193 -7.79 23.85 -7.69
N ALA A 194 -6.59 23.39 -7.32
CA ALA A 194 -6.39 22.03 -6.85
C ALA A 194 -7.25 21.70 -5.61
N PHE A 195 -7.31 22.62 -4.65
CA PHE A 195 -8.17 22.50 -3.48
C PHE A 195 -9.67 22.48 -3.87
N GLY A 196 -10.09 23.34 -4.80
CA GLY A 196 -11.46 23.37 -5.32
C GLY A 196 -11.87 22.07 -6.00
N ILE A 197 -11.00 21.50 -6.84
CA ILE A 197 -11.22 20.21 -7.51
C ILE A 197 -11.29 19.09 -6.47
N TYR A 198 -10.36 19.06 -5.50
CA TYR A 198 -10.37 18.08 -4.42
C TYR A 198 -11.70 18.12 -3.66
N GLY A 199 -12.11 19.29 -3.16
CA GLY A 199 -13.34 19.44 -2.39
C GLY A 199 -14.60 19.11 -3.19
N PHE A 200 -14.63 19.42 -4.49
CA PHE A 200 -15.74 19.03 -5.37
C PHE A 200 -15.84 17.51 -5.50
N ILE A 201 -14.72 16.84 -5.82
CA ILE A 201 -14.68 15.38 -5.97
C ILE A 201 -15.02 14.68 -4.66
N GLU A 202 -14.40 15.09 -3.54
CA GLU A 202 -14.65 14.56 -2.20
C GLU A 202 -16.15 14.61 -1.87
N ARG A 203 -16.81 15.76 -2.08
CA ARG A 203 -18.24 15.94 -1.83
C ARG A 203 -19.13 15.11 -2.76
N CYS A 204 -18.72 14.89 -4.00
CA CYS A 204 -19.40 13.98 -4.90
C CYS A 204 -19.28 12.51 -4.46
N LEU A 205 -18.20 12.13 -3.76
CA LEU A 205 -17.95 10.75 -3.29
C LEU A 205 -18.60 10.42 -1.94
N VAL A 206 -18.94 11.44 -1.13
CA VAL A 206 -19.68 11.29 0.14
C VAL A 206 -20.94 10.42 0.02
N PRO A 207 -21.90 10.66 -0.89
CA PRO A 207 -23.12 9.85 -1.00
C PRO A 207 -22.87 8.39 -1.36
N PHE A 208 -21.69 8.06 -1.89
CA PHE A 208 -21.29 6.70 -2.22
C PHE A 208 -20.50 6.01 -1.11
N GLY A 209 -20.13 6.73 -0.03
CA GLY A 209 -19.28 6.21 1.04
C GLY A 209 -17.85 5.90 0.56
N LEU A 210 -17.40 6.57 -0.50
CA LEU A 210 -16.09 6.41 -1.15
C LEU A 210 -15.22 7.66 -1.05
N HIS A 211 -15.61 8.59 -0.17
CA HIS A 211 -14.82 9.78 0.15
C HIS A 211 -13.57 9.39 0.95
#